data_AF-A0A953G4U2-F1
#
_entry.id   AF-A0A953G4U2-F1
#
_cell.length_a   1.000
_cell.length_b   1.000
_cell.length_c   1.000
_cell.angle_alpha   90.00
_cell.angle_beta   90.00
_cell.angle_gamma   90.00
#
_symmetry.space_group_name_H-M   'P 1'
#
loop_
_entity.id
_entity.type
_entity.pdbx_description
1 polymer ?
#
loop_
_entity_poly.entity_id
_entity_poly.type
_entity_poly.pdbx_seq_one_letter_code
_entity_poly.pdbx_strand_id
1 'polypeptide(L)'
;DIPPIHFDRSYYLLPEESPAKPYELFWRALVESSKTAITKFFFHDNEYLAAIMPEERLLRLQILHYADEIAVPPAFSSKDQKVAPAELELAIKLIDSLTSSFKPQAFSNETQAKLKKLLNSKSQGRVIHTPVPQKGAAPKVVDLMDRLKKSLREKGAQSRSTTRRSRRRA
;
A
#
# COMPACT_ATOMS: atom_id res chain seq x y z
N ASP A 1 18.84 -9.59 -6.97
CA ASP A 1 17.49 -9.02 -6.94
C ASP A 1 16.65 -9.86 -5.98
N ILE A 2 15.84 -9.25 -5.12
CA ILE A 2 15.05 -9.94 -4.08
C ILE A 2 13.56 -9.66 -4.38
N PRO A 3 12.74 -10.69 -4.65
CA PRO A 3 11.33 -10.49 -4.93
C PRO A 3 10.60 -9.82 -3.75
N PRO A 4 9.69 -8.85 -3.99
CA PRO A 4 9.03 -8.11 -2.91
C PRO A 4 8.25 -8.97 -1.91
N ILE A 5 7.83 -10.17 -2.31
CA ILE A 5 7.12 -11.12 -1.44
C ILE A 5 7.96 -11.57 -0.23
N HIS A 6 9.29 -11.45 -0.31
CA HIS A 6 10.16 -11.76 0.81
C HIS A 6 10.25 -10.63 1.83
N PHE A 7 9.78 -9.41 1.56
CA PHE A 7 9.99 -8.27 2.46
C PHE A 7 8.93 -8.19 3.57
N ASP A 8 9.36 -8.20 4.84
CA ASP A 8 8.49 -7.99 6.02
C ASP A 8 8.59 -6.54 6.54
N ARG A 9 9.65 -6.25 7.31
CA ARG A 9 9.84 -4.95 8.00
C ARG A 9 11.14 -4.27 7.60
N SER A 10 11.11 -2.95 7.58
CA SER A 10 12.25 -2.09 7.24
C SER A 10 12.73 -1.31 8.45
N TYR A 11 14.05 -1.26 8.64
CA TYR A 11 14.72 -0.48 9.68
C TYR A 11 15.91 0.27 9.05
N TYR A 12 16.32 1.38 9.68
CA TYR A 12 17.56 2.07 9.33
C TYR A 12 18.65 1.73 10.35
N LEU A 13 19.84 1.39 9.85
CA LEU A 13 21.02 1.15 10.66
C LEU A 13 21.82 2.44 10.73
N LEU A 14 22.17 2.85 11.93
CA LEU A 14 23.09 3.96 12.19
C LEU A 14 24.31 3.41 12.94
N PRO A 15 25.51 3.95 12.67
CA PRO A 15 26.67 3.60 13.48
C PRO A 15 26.48 4.13 14.90
N GLU A 16 26.87 3.33 15.88
CA GLU A 16 27.10 3.81 17.25
C GLU A 16 28.30 4.77 17.27
N GLU A 17 28.39 5.67 18.26
CA GLU A 17 29.41 6.71 18.31
C GLU A 17 30.84 6.15 18.15
N SER A 18 31.45 6.43 16.99
CA SER A 18 32.86 6.24 16.60
C SER A 18 33.48 4.84 16.80
N PRO A 19 34.16 4.27 15.78
CA PRO A 19 34.53 4.89 14.50
C PRO A 19 33.48 4.68 13.40
N ALA A 20 33.06 5.75 12.73
CA ALA A 20 32.12 5.71 11.60
C ALA A 20 32.74 5.19 10.28
N LYS A 21 34.07 5.04 10.24
CA LYS A 21 34.81 4.66 9.03
C LYS A 21 34.39 3.28 8.44
N PRO A 22 34.19 2.22 9.24
CA PRO A 22 33.73 0.93 8.72
C PRO A 22 32.32 1.00 8.13
N TYR A 23 31.44 1.79 8.74
CA TYR A 23 30.08 2.01 8.25
C TYR A 23 30.10 2.69 6.87
N GLU A 24 30.85 3.80 6.73
CA GLU A 24 30.99 4.51 5.45
C GLU A 24 31.60 3.62 4.37
N LEU A 25 32.65 2.86 4.72
CA LEU A 25 33.29 1.92 3.80
C LEU A 25 32.31 0.86 3.29
N PHE A 26 31.51 0.28 4.19
CA PHE A 26 30.55 -0.75 3.84
C PHE A 26 29.40 -0.20 3.00
N TRP A 27 28.84 0.96 3.37
CA TRP A 27 27.84 1.66 2.58
C TRP A 27 28.36 1.94 1.16
N ARG A 28 29.57 2.50 1.04
CA ARG A 28 30.19 2.81 -0.27
C ARG A 28 30.43 1.55 -1.10
N ALA A 29 30.90 0.48 -0.49
CA ALA A 29 31.12 -0.79 -1.16
C ALA A 29 29.81 -1.37 -1.74
N LEU A 30 28.69 -1.27 -1.02
CA LEU A 30 27.39 -1.71 -1.53
C LEU A 30 26.89 -0.84 -2.69
N VAL A 31 27.08 0.49 -2.60
CA VAL A 31 26.72 1.42 -3.68
C VAL A 31 27.52 1.12 -4.95
N GLU A 32 28.84 1.06 -4.85
CA GLU A 32 29.72 0.86 -6.01
C GLU A 32 29.55 -0.52 -6.64
N SER A 33 29.28 -1.56 -5.83
CA SER A 33 29.05 -2.92 -6.34
C SER A 33 27.63 -3.14 -6.86
N SER A 34 26.69 -2.25 -6.57
CA SER A 34 25.25 -2.45 -6.83
C SER A 34 24.74 -3.78 -6.29
N LYS A 35 25.21 -4.17 -5.09
CA LYS A 35 24.85 -5.42 -4.40
C LYS A 35 24.08 -5.13 -3.11
N THR A 36 23.43 -6.19 -2.65
CA THR A 36 22.73 -6.24 -1.36
C THR A 36 23.44 -7.28 -0.51
N ALA A 37 23.72 -6.96 0.76
CA ALA A 37 24.30 -7.92 1.68
C ALA A 37 23.19 -8.73 2.35
N ILE A 38 23.31 -10.06 2.33
CA ILE A 38 22.42 -10.95 3.09
C ILE A 38 23.09 -11.26 4.43
N THR A 39 22.33 -11.14 5.51
CA THR A 39 22.82 -11.37 6.86
C THR A 39 21.79 -12.10 7.70
N LYS A 40 22.26 -12.67 8.80
CA LYS A 40 21.41 -13.15 9.90
C LYS A 40 21.74 -12.33 11.12
N PHE A 41 20.73 -11.94 11.88
CA PHE A 41 20.93 -11.18 13.10
C PHE A 41 19.87 -11.56 14.15
N PHE A 42 20.20 -11.34 15.41
CA PHE A 42 19.25 -11.50 16.50
C PHE A 42 18.58 -10.16 16.79
N PHE A 43 17.26 -10.18 16.90
CA PHE A 43 16.49 -9.04 17.35
C PHE A 43 15.55 -9.50 18.46
N HIS A 44 15.74 -8.94 19.66
CA HIS A 44 15.15 -9.50 20.87
C HIS A 44 15.58 -10.97 21.02
N ASP A 45 14.62 -11.90 21.09
CA ASP A 45 14.88 -13.32 21.36
C ASP A 45 14.86 -14.21 20.10
N ASN A 46 14.75 -13.62 18.90
CA ASN A 46 14.63 -14.39 17.65
C ASN A 46 15.74 -14.05 16.64
N GLU A 47 16.20 -15.07 15.90
CA GLU A 47 17.07 -14.90 14.74
C GLU A 47 16.24 -14.54 13.50
N TYR A 48 16.66 -13.53 12.76
CA TYR A 48 16.03 -13.07 11.53
C TYR A 48 17.00 -13.13 10.36
N LEU A 49 16.48 -13.53 9.18
CA LEU A 49 17.14 -13.32 7.90
C LEU A 49 16.89 -11.88 7.44
N ALA A 50 17.93 -11.18 6.99
CA ALA A 50 17.79 -9.81 6.53
C ALA A 50 18.67 -9.49 5.32
N ALA A 51 18.23 -8.47 4.58
CA ALA A 51 18.98 -7.82 3.52
C ALA A 51 19.39 -6.41 3.95
N ILE A 52 20.67 -6.08 3.85
CA ILE A 52 21.19 -4.74 4.03
C ILE A 52 21.41 -4.11 2.65
N MET A 53 20.73 -2.99 2.43
CA MET A 53 20.75 -2.23 1.19
C MET A 53 21.25 -0.80 1.44
N PRO A 54 22.08 -0.24 0.56
CA PRO A 54 22.42 1.17 0.63
C PRO A 54 21.22 2.00 0.18
N GLU A 55 20.89 3.02 0.96
CA GLU A 55 19.82 3.97 0.64
C GLU A 55 20.26 5.37 1.03
N GLU A 56 20.37 6.27 0.05
CA GLU A 56 20.98 7.60 0.24
C GLU A 56 22.32 7.47 0.98
N ARG A 57 22.51 8.09 2.16
CA ARG A 57 23.71 7.93 3.02
C ARG A 57 23.52 6.99 4.21
N LEU A 58 22.52 6.13 4.14
CA LEU A 58 22.15 5.20 5.19
C LEU A 58 22.18 3.75 4.71
N LEU A 59 22.20 2.82 5.66
CA LEU A 59 21.98 1.42 5.42
C LEU A 59 20.55 1.07 5.86
N ARG A 60 19.74 0.59 4.92
CA ARG A 60 18.42 0.02 5.21
C ARG A 60 18.57 -1.47 5.47
N LEU A 61 18.12 -1.91 6.64
CA LEU A 61 17.93 -3.32 6.98
C LEU A 61 16.49 -3.72 6.67
N GLN A 62 16.33 -4.74 5.84
CA GLN A 62 15.05 -5.32 5.49
C GLN A 62 14.96 -6.74 6.01
N ILE A 63 14.06 -7.01 6.96
CA ILE A 63 13.78 -8.37 7.42
C ILE A 63 13.09 -9.13 6.30
N LEU A 64 13.54 -10.37 6.08
CA LEU A 64 13.07 -11.25 5.03
C LEU A 64 12.26 -12.41 5.60
N HIS A 65 11.19 -12.76 4.91
CA HIS A 65 10.51 -14.05 5.05
C HIS A 65 11.38 -15.17 4.51
N TYR A 66 11.48 -16.25 5.28
CA TYR A 66 12.03 -17.50 4.77
C TYR A 66 11.12 -18.10 3.69
N ALA A 67 11.68 -18.96 2.83
CA ALA A 67 10.95 -19.50 1.69
C ALA A 67 9.73 -20.36 2.12
N ASP A 68 9.80 -21.00 3.28
CA ASP A 68 8.74 -21.80 3.90
C ASP A 68 7.66 -20.97 4.60
N GLU A 69 7.93 -19.71 4.93
CA GLU A 69 6.92 -18.77 5.45
C GLU A 69 6.01 -18.21 4.35
N ILE A 70 6.42 -18.32 3.08
CA ILE A 70 5.68 -17.79 1.95
C ILE A 70 4.63 -18.81 1.51
N ALA A 71 3.36 -18.42 1.66
CA ALA A 71 2.24 -19.24 1.20
C ALA A 71 2.28 -19.44 -0.31
N VAL A 72 2.23 -20.70 -0.76
CA VAL A 72 2.07 -21.03 -2.18
C VAL A 72 0.63 -20.73 -2.58
N PRO A 73 0.39 -19.81 -3.53
CA PRO A 73 -0.96 -19.52 -3.97
C PRO A 73 -1.53 -20.74 -4.70
N PRO A 74 -2.83 -21.07 -4.52
CA PRO A 74 -3.47 -22.06 -5.36
C PRO A 74 -3.42 -21.60 -6.82
N ALA A 75 -3.22 -22.54 -7.74
CA ALA A 75 -3.27 -22.23 -9.16
C ALA A 75 -4.64 -21.66 -9.52
N PHE A 76 -4.67 -20.44 -10.07
CA PHE A 76 -5.89 -19.86 -10.58
C PHE A 76 -6.31 -20.61 -11.85
N SER A 77 -7.18 -21.61 -11.70
CA SER A 77 -7.73 -22.38 -12.82
C SER A 77 -8.97 -21.70 -13.39
N SER A 78 -8.81 -20.49 -13.94
CA SER A 78 -9.76 -20.04 -14.95
C SER A 78 -9.14 -20.37 -16.29
N LYS A 79 -9.74 -21.32 -17.02
CA LYS A 79 -9.44 -21.53 -18.45
C LYS A 79 -9.36 -20.16 -19.13
N ASP A 80 -8.33 -19.93 -19.95
CA ASP A 80 -8.08 -18.67 -20.65
C ASP A 80 -9.37 -18.05 -21.19
N GLN A 81 -9.95 -17.14 -20.41
CA GLN A 81 -11.16 -16.45 -20.83
C GLN A 81 -10.72 -15.40 -21.85
N LYS A 82 -11.29 -15.47 -23.06
CA LYS A 82 -11.02 -14.46 -24.08
C LYS A 82 -11.61 -13.13 -23.62
N VAL A 83 -10.73 -12.21 -23.22
CA VAL A 83 -11.11 -10.82 -22.92
C VAL A 83 -11.30 -10.08 -24.24
N ALA A 84 -12.44 -9.41 -24.41
CA ALA A 84 -12.70 -8.63 -25.62
C ALA A 84 -11.84 -7.35 -25.63
N PRO A 85 -11.23 -6.96 -26.77
CA PRO A 85 -10.37 -5.76 -26.83
C PRO A 85 -11.06 -4.47 -26.38
N ALA A 86 -12.36 -4.32 -26.71
CA ALA A 86 -13.15 -3.15 -26.33
C ALA A 86 -13.39 -3.06 -24.81
N GLU A 87 -13.53 -4.20 -24.13
CA GLU A 87 -13.69 -4.26 -22.67
C GLU A 87 -12.38 -3.89 -21.97
N LEU A 88 -11.25 -4.39 -22.50
CA LEU A 88 -9.93 -4.05 -22.01
C LEU A 88 -9.62 -2.56 -22.18
N GLU A 89 -9.93 -1.97 -23.35
CA GLU A 89 -9.70 -0.54 -23.60
C GLU A 89 -10.53 0.34 -22.65
N LEU A 90 -11.79 -0.03 -22.39
CA LEU A 90 -12.63 0.67 -21.43
C LEU A 90 -12.07 0.58 -20.00
N ALA A 91 -11.59 -0.61 -19.59
CA ALA A 91 -10.97 -0.81 -18.29
C ALA A 91 -9.69 0.03 -18.12
N ILE A 92 -8.83 0.09 -19.14
CA ILE A 92 -7.61 0.91 -19.13
C ILE A 92 -7.96 2.40 -18.97
N LYS A 93 -8.90 2.93 -19.78
CA LYS A 93 -9.32 4.34 -19.67
C LYS A 93 -9.87 4.68 -18.28
N LEU A 94 -10.56 3.74 -17.63
CA LEU A 94 -11.03 3.92 -16.26
C LEU A 94 -9.86 4.00 -15.29
N ILE A 95 -8.91 3.06 -15.38
CA ILE A 95 -7.71 3.05 -14.53
C ILE A 95 -7.00 4.40 -14.67
N ASP A 96 -6.74 4.86 -15.90
CA ASP A 96 -6.10 6.15 -16.17
C ASP A 96 -6.87 7.32 -15.55
N SER A 97 -8.21 7.30 -15.59
CA SER A 97 -9.04 8.35 -14.96
C SER A 97 -9.00 8.35 -13.43
N LEU A 98 -8.60 7.24 -12.80
CA LEU A 98 -8.49 7.08 -11.35
C LEU A 98 -7.04 7.13 -10.85
N THR A 99 -6.07 6.99 -11.75
CA THR A 99 -4.64 7.02 -11.43
C THR A 99 -4.26 8.36 -10.82
N SER A 100 -3.55 8.28 -9.69
CA SER A 100 -2.97 9.43 -9.00
C SER A 100 -1.68 9.01 -8.31
N SER A 101 -0.85 10.00 -7.93
CA SER A 101 0.39 9.74 -7.20
C SER A 101 0.08 9.13 -5.83
N PHE A 102 0.70 8.00 -5.50
CA PHE A 102 0.58 7.43 -4.17
C PHE A 102 1.22 8.35 -3.13
N LYS A 103 0.42 8.82 -2.17
CA LYS A 103 0.87 9.66 -1.05
C LYS A 103 0.51 8.95 0.26
N PRO A 104 1.47 8.36 0.98
CA PRO A 104 1.21 7.63 2.22
C PRO A 104 0.43 8.45 3.26
N GLN A 105 0.67 9.76 3.31
CA GLN A 105 0.04 10.69 4.25
C GLN A 105 -1.47 10.85 4.05
N ALA A 106 -2.01 10.47 2.88
CA ALA A 106 -3.44 10.50 2.62
C ALA A 106 -4.19 9.34 3.31
N PHE A 107 -3.48 8.30 3.75
CA PHE A 107 -4.07 7.11 4.36
C PHE A 107 -3.91 7.19 5.89
N SER A 108 -5.01 7.03 6.61
CA SER A 108 -5.02 7.02 8.07
C SER A 108 -5.57 5.69 8.59
N ASN A 109 -5.07 5.24 9.74
CA ASN A 109 -5.58 4.04 10.39
C ASN A 109 -6.92 4.37 11.07
N GLU A 110 -8.02 4.19 10.33
CA GLU A 110 -9.38 4.47 10.83
C GLU A 110 -9.71 3.70 12.10
N THR A 111 -9.19 2.47 12.23
CA THR A 111 -9.42 1.63 13.41
C THR A 111 -8.79 2.27 14.65
N GLN A 112 -7.54 2.73 14.56
CA GLN A 112 -6.91 3.48 15.64
C GLN A 112 -7.66 4.78 15.94
N ALA A 113 -8.15 5.49 14.92
CA ALA A 113 -8.93 6.71 15.12
C ALA A 113 -10.25 6.44 15.85
N LYS A 114 -10.98 5.37 15.48
CA LYS A 114 -12.20 4.91 16.17
C LYS A 114 -11.89 4.51 17.61
N LEU A 115 -10.80 3.79 17.84
CA LEU A 115 -10.40 3.35 19.17
C LEU A 115 -10.02 4.52 20.09
N LYS A 116 -9.27 5.51 19.58
CA LYS A 116 -9.00 6.77 20.30
C LYS A 116 -10.29 7.52 20.63
N LYS A 117 -11.26 7.58 19.72
CA LYS A 117 -12.57 8.19 19.98
C LYS A 117 -13.33 7.45 21.09
N LEU A 118 -13.33 6.12 21.07
CA LEU A 118 -13.96 5.29 22.10
C LEU A 118 -13.31 5.47 23.48
N LEU A 119 -11.98 5.51 23.53
CA LEU A 119 -11.24 5.77 24.77
C LEU A 119 -11.57 7.16 25.32
N ASN A 120 -11.57 8.19 24.47
CA ASN A 120 -11.92 9.56 24.87
C ASN A 120 -13.38 9.69 25.33
N SER A 121 -14.33 8.98 24.70
CA SER A 121 -15.72 9.00 25.16
C SER A 121 -15.91 8.26 26.48
N LYS A 122 -15.15 7.19 26.72
CA LYS A 122 -15.17 6.44 27.99
C LYS A 122 -14.52 7.24 29.12
N SER A 123 -13.42 7.95 28.86
CA SER A 123 -12.77 8.81 29.86
C SER A 123 -13.61 10.03 30.22
N GLN A 124 -14.47 10.50 29.31
CA GLN A 124 -15.47 11.56 29.54
C GLN A 124 -16.79 11.06 30.14
N GLY A 125 -16.87 9.80 30.59
CA GLY A 125 -18.04 9.24 31.27
C GLY A 125 -19.26 9.00 30.38
N ARG A 126 -19.13 9.02 29.05
CA ARG A 126 -20.25 8.72 28.13
C ARG A 126 -20.42 7.22 27.93
N VAL A 127 -21.64 6.73 28.12
CA VAL A 127 -22.02 5.35 27.77
C VAL A 127 -21.96 5.21 26.25
N ILE A 128 -21.11 4.32 25.77
CA ILE A 128 -20.92 4.08 24.34
C ILE A 128 -21.97 3.06 23.90
N HIS A 129 -22.96 3.51 23.12
CA HIS A 129 -23.83 2.58 22.39
C HIS A 129 -23.10 2.13 21.12
N THR A 130 -22.81 0.83 21.04
CA THR A 130 -22.30 0.19 19.83
C THR A 130 -23.38 0.28 18.75
N PRO A 131 -23.17 0.96 17.62
CA PRO A 131 -24.09 0.87 16.50
C PRO A 131 -24.12 -0.58 16.01
N VAL A 132 -25.30 -1.20 16.02
CA VAL A 132 -25.50 -2.51 15.40
C VAL A 132 -25.15 -2.36 13.92
N PRO A 133 -24.22 -3.16 13.36
CA PRO A 133 -23.94 -3.10 11.94
C PRO A 133 -25.22 -3.43 11.17
N GLN A 134 -25.77 -2.44 10.47
CA GLN A 134 -26.79 -2.70 9.46
C GLN A 134 -26.14 -3.63 8.43
N LYS A 135 -26.65 -4.86 8.32
CA LYS A 135 -26.35 -5.75 7.20
C LYS A 135 -26.84 -5.06 5.93
N GLY A 136 -25.96 -4.26 5.32
CA GLY A 136 -26.15 -3.80 3.96
C GLY A 136 -26.31 -5.03 3.08
N ALA A 137 -27.43 -5.14 2.37
CA ALA A 137 -27.66 -6.20 1.42
C ALA A 137 -26.45 -6.27 0.47
N ALA A 138 -25.88 -7.46 0.30
CA ALA A 138 -24.81 -7.68 -0.66
C ALA A 138 -25.28 -7.13 -2.03
N PRO A 139 -24.54 -6.18 -2.64
CA PRO A 139 -24.95 -5.64 -3.92
C PRO A 139 -25.01 -6.81 -4.92
N LYS A 140 -26.20 -7.07 -5.47
CA LYS A 140 -26.40 -8.04 -6.55
C LYS A 140 -25.36 -7.76 -7.65
N VAL A 141 -24.51 -8.74 -7.91
CA VAL A 141 -23.46 -8.73 -8.95
C VAL A 141 -24.11 -8.95 -10.31
N VAL A 142 -25.07 -8.10 -10.67
CA VAL A 142 -25.70 -8.14 -11.99
C VAL A 142 -25.40 -6.82 -12.65
N ASP A 143 -24.40 -6.90 -13.52
CA ASP A 143 -23.89 -5.89 -14.44
C ASP A 143 -22.92 -4.83 -13.88
N LEU A 144 -21.68 -5.29 -13.64
CA LEU A 144 -20.52 -4.44 -13.36
C LEU A 144 -20.28 -3.43 -14.50
N MET A 145 -20.56 -3.81 -15.75
CA MET A 145 -20.32 -2.97 -16.93
C MET A 145 -21.29 -1.80 -17.01
N ASP A 146 -22.57 -2.02 -16.71
CA ASP A 146 -23.57 -0.96 -16.64
C ASP A 146 -23.27 0.02 -15.50
N ARG A 147 -22.84 -0.49 -14.34
CA ARG A 147 -22.38 0.35 -13.23
C ARG A 147 -21.16 1.19 -13.61
N LEU A 148 -20.23 0.60 -14.37
CA LEU A 148 -19.02 1.29 -14.82
C LEU A 148 -19.32 2.40 -15.83
N LYS A 149 -20.14 2.10 -16.84
CA LYS A 149 -20.62 3.09 -17.81
C LYS A 149 -21.37 4.25 -17.13
N LYS A 150 -22.16 3.95 -16.10
CA LYS A 150 -22.86 4.96 -15.30
C LYS A 150 -21.89 5.84 -14.51
N SER A 151 -20.91 5.25 -13.82
CA SER A 151 -19.89 6.01 -13.07
C SER A 151 -19.05 6.94 -13.96
N LEU A 152 -18.76 6.54 -15.22
CA LEU A 152 -18.05 7.39 -16.18
C LEU A 152 -18.91 8.57 -16.65
N ARG A 153 -20.21 8.35 -16.89
CA ARG A 153 -21.15 9.41 -17.30
C ARG A 153 -21.38 10.44 -16.19
N GLU A 154 -21.50 10.00 -14.94
CA GLU A 154 -21.72 10.87 -13.78
C GLU A 154 -20.51 11.78 -13.50
N LYS A 155 -19.28 11.27 -13.57
CA LYS A 155 -18.06 12.09 -13.42
C LYS A 155 -17.84 13.09 -14.57
N GLY A 156 -18.16 12.70 -15.81
CA GLY A 156 -18.09 13.62 -16.97
C GLY A 156 -19.11 14.77 -16.91
N ALA A 157 -20.28 14.55 -16.29
CA ALA A 157 -21.31 15.58 -16.11
C ALA A 157 -20.94 16.63 -15.05
N GLN A 158 -20.27 16.23 -13.97
CA GLN A 158 -19.80 17.17 -12.93
C GLN A 158 -18.73 18.14 -13.46
N SER A 159 -17.80 17.66 -14.29
CA SER A 159 -16.79 18.50 -14.97
C SER A 159 -17.41 19.55 -15.89
N ARG A 160 -18.54 19.24 -16.56
CA ARG A 160 -19.22 20.21 -17.44
C ARG A 160 -20.04 21.25 -16.68
N SER A 161 -20.52 20.94 -15.48
CA SER A 161 -21.31 21.89 -14.67
C SER A 161 -20.46 23.00 -14.02
N THR A 162 -19.19 22.73 -13.71
CA THR A 162 -18.29 23.73 -13.11
C THR A 162 -17.80 24.75 -14.16
N THR A 163 -17.50 24.31 -15.38
CA THR A 163 -17.08 25.21 -16.48
C THR A 163 -18.23 26.09 -16.99
N ARG A 164 -19.48 25.62 -16.96
CA ARG A 164 -20.64 26.40 -17.45
C ARG A 164 -21.11 27.47 -16.46
N ARG A 165 -20.71 27.38 -15.18
CA ARG A 165 -21.06 28.37 -14.14
C ARG A 165 -20.08 29.54 -14.07
N SER A 166 -18.82 29.38 -14.46
CA SER A 166 -17.86 30.50 -14.51
C SER A 166 -18.01 31.38 -15.76
N ARG A 167 -18.44 30.82 -16.89
CA ARG A 167 -18.68 31.58 -18.14
C ARG A 167 -19.94 32.45 -18.15
N ARG A 168 -20.79 32.38 -17.12
CA ARG A 168 -22.04 33.14 -17.02
C ARG A 168 -21.96 34.31 -16.03
N ARG A 169 -20.76 34.61 -15.53
CA ARG A 169 -20.46 35.70 -14.58
C ARG A 169 -19.30 36.62 -15.04
N ALA A 170 -18.89 36.52 -16.30
CA ALA A 170 -17.96 37.45 -16.94
C ALA A 170 -18.71 38.27 -17.99
#